data_AF-A0A0V1BGU3-F1
#
_entry.id   AF-A0A0V1BGU3-F1
#
_cell.length_a   1.000
_cell.length_b   1.000
_cell.length_c   1.000
_cell.angle_alpha   90.00
_cell.angle_beta   90.00
_cell.angle_gamma   90.00
#
_symmetry.space_group_name_H-M   'P 1'
#
loop_
_entity.id
_entity.type
_entity.pdbx_description
1 polymer ?
#
loop_
_entity_poly.entity_id
_entity_poly.type
_entity_poly.pdbx_seq_one_letter_code
_entity_poly.pdbx_strand_id
1 'polypeptide(L)'
;LVKYFKIMRILTFLVIFTLIYWNLSSGEQEDVPCLHLKFQPNVANVPLGSASFFTVQLSQPSAEVYNVSFEQQDPKSITLNKTAFQIPAKSQEIYSIGFTANALKASVAVRENRTAEQCISLDSLKESVILITVYRLEQLNVLLDVLGWIYFTAWTISFWPQIFLNFRRKSVIGLNFDFLALNITGFLFYASYNCSLYFSPLVQVSMVCRFCLFSTNNSAFSSVQTEYLEQYPNSVNPVLIQDVAFALHAFFATVLTIGQCFFYERGGQKLSNFCLILLVAFWGSALITLLLAAVRVITWLWFVSVLSYVKLAISILKYIPQAVLNYRRKNTEGFSIGSIFLDFTGGVGSMFQMIVFAYNTNDWSQLFGDFTKFGLGLFSICFDIVFFVQRYALYRNYHEMDISEESEDSQPLLRSSPSLEHRLSVFCKTMNMHSCCKCINSLNDSTLRFCQAMLHKYRTNHFVYECLISE
;
A
#
# COMPACT_ATOMS: atom_id res chain seq x y z
N LEU A 1 2.92 9.47 -23.40
CA LEU A 1 2.52 8.13 -22.90
C LEU A 1 3.43 7.00 -23.42
N VAL A 2 3.44 6.67 -24.72
CA VAL A 2 4.23 5.53 -25.26
C VAL A 2 5.75 5.65 -25.01
N LYS A 3 6.35 6.82 -25.27
CA LYS A 3 7.79 7.06 -24.99
C LYS A 3 8.12 6.95 -23.50
N TYR A 4 7.27 7.52 -22.64
CA TYR A 4 7.38 7.41 -21.19
C TYR A 4 7.30 5.94 -20.74
N PHE A 5 6.30 5.19 -21.21
CA PHE A 5 6.18 3.76 -20.87
C PHE A 5 7.32 2.90 -21.40
N LYS A 6 7.97 3.25 -22.53
CA LYS A 6 9.19 2.58 -22.97
C LYS A 6 10.35 2.77 -22.00
N ILE A 7 10.61 4.00 -21.56
CA ILE A 7 11.67 4.32 -20.58
C ILE A 7 11.34 3.66 -19.23
N MET A 8 10.09 3.79 -18.78
CA MET A 8 9.60 3.17 -17.56
C MET A 8 9.69 1.65 -17.60
N ARG A 9 9.43 1.01 -18.75
CA ARG A 9 9.58 -0.44 -18.90
C ARG A 9 11.03 -0.88 -18.67
N ILE A 10 12.00 -0.10 -19.13
CA ILE A 10 13.42 -0.36 -18.90
C ILE A 10 13.77 -0.16 -17.43
N LEU A 11 13.36 0.96 -16.81
CA LEU A 11 13.65 1.25 -15.39
C LEU A 11 12.93 0.29 -14.44
N THR A 12 11.67 -0.04 -14.73
CA THR A 12 10.87 -1.02 -13.99
C THR A 12 11.47 -2.40 -14.13
N PHE A 13 11.87 -2.80 -15.35
CA PHE A 13 12.61 -4.03 -15.56
C PHE A 13 13.90 -4.01 -14.76
N LEU A 14 14.65 -2.91 -14.74
CA LEU A 14 15.91 -2.82 -14.02
C LEU A 14 15.71 -2.93 -12.50
N VAL A 15 14.71 -2.25 -11.91
CA VAL A 15 14.38 -2.35 -10.49
C VAL A 15 13.82 -3.73 -10.12
N ILE A 16 12.89 -4.27 -10.90
CA ILE A 16 12.32 -5.60 -10.65
C ILE A 16 13.38 -6.67 -10.86
N PHE A 17 14.18 -6.58 -11.92
CA PHE A 17 15.27 -7.50 -12.21
C PHE A 17 16.35 -7.41 -11.15
N THR A 18 16.75 -6.24 -10.65
CA THR A 18 17.71 -6.19 -9.54
C THR A 18 17.13 -6.75 -8.26
N LEU A 19 15.85 -6.48 -7.94
CA LEU A 19 15.18 -7.08 -6.79
C LEU A 19 15.04 -8.61 -6.90
N ILE A 20 14.71 -9.13 -8.09
CA ILE A 20 14.55 -10.58 -8.35
C ILE A 20 15.92 -11.26 -8.46
N TYR A 21 16.81 -10.75 -9.31
CA TYR A 21 18.19 -11.23 -9.47
C TYR A 21 18.92 -11.22 -8.14
N TRP A 22 18.71 -10.23 -7.27
CA TRP A 22 19.33 -10.22 -5.96
C TRP A 22 18.67 -11.19 -4.97
N ASN A 23 17.33 -11.30 -4.92
CA ASN A 23 16.67 -12.34 -4.13
C ASN A 23 17.07 -13.76 -4.57
N LEU A 24 17.34 -13.96 -5.86
CA LEU A 24 17.83 -15.23 -6.40
C LEU A 24 19.34 -15.42 -6.14
N SER A 25 20.15 -14.39 -6.34
CA SER A 25 21.61 -14.40 -6.13
C SER A 25 22.00 -14.47 -4.65
N SER A 26 21.14 -14.02 -3.74
CA SER A 26 21.32 -14.25 -2.29
C SER A 26 21.14 -15.70 -1.88
N GLY A 27 20.64 -16.56 -2.78
CA GLY A 27 20.58 -18.02 -2.59
C GLY A 27 21.78 -18.78 -3.15
N GLU A 28 22.76 -18.11 -3.77
CA GLU A 28 23.85 -18.76 -4.53
C GLU A 28 25.28 -18.36 -4.08
N GLN A 29 25.45 -17.73 -2.92
CA GLN A 29 26.76 -17.79 -2.27
C GLN A 29 26.84 -19.08 -1.48
N GLU A 30 27.52 -20.09 -2.05
CA GLU A 30 28.08 -21.24 -1.33
C GLU A 30 29.11 -20.72 -0.30
N ASP A 31 28.62 -20.02 0.73
CA ASP A 31 29.38 -19.83 1.95
C ASP A 31 29.45 -21.21 2.63
N VAL A 32 30.66 -21.65 2.95
CA VAL A 32 30.94 -22.90 3.67
C VAL A 32 29.90 -23.09 4.77
N PRO A 33 29.18 -24.24 4.84
CA PRO A 33 28.09 -24.42 5.79
C PRO A 33 28.62 -24.18 7.21
N CYS A 34 28.21 -23.06 7.78
CA CYS A 34 28.64 -22.63 9.09
C CYS A 34 27.79 -23.29 10.16
N LEU A 35 28.46 -23.75 11.22
CA LEU A 35 27.81 -24.23 12.43
C LEU A 35 27.09 -23.08 13.15
N HIS A 36 25.78 -23.16 13.29
CA HIS A 36 24.95 -22.17 13.99
C HIS A 36 23.70 -22.83 14.57
N LEU A 37 22.98 -22.13 15.44
CA LEU A 37 21.72 -22.61 15.99
C LEU A 37 20.54 -22.25 15.09
N LYS A 38 19.67 -23.23 14.84
CA LYS A 38 18.38 -23.08 14.19
C LYS A 38 17.27 -23.05 15.24
N PHE A 39 16.56 -21.94 15.31
CA PHE A 39 15.41 -21.74 16.18
C PHE A 39 14.14 -22.14 15.41
N GLN A 40 13.18 -22.76 16.07
CA GLN A 40 11.86 -23.03 15.50
C GLN A 40 10.78 -22.92 16.60
N PRO A 41 9.70 -22.14 16.39
CA PRO A 41 9.54 -21.15 15.31
C PRO A 41 10.46 -19.93 15.51
N ASN A 42 10.73 -19.17 14.45
CA ASN A 42 11.55 -17.94 14.50
C ASN A 42 10.73 -16.69 14.87
N VAL A 43 9.39 -16.84 14.95
CA VAL A 43 8.47 -15.81 15.41
C VAL A 43 7.46 -16.47 16.33
N ALA A 44 7.20 -15.88 17.49
CA ALA A 44 6.19 -16.36 18.43
C ALA A 44 5.35 -15.20 18.97
N ASN A 45 4.03 -15.37 18.93
CA ASN A 45 3.09 -14.42 19.54
C ASN A 45 2.47 -15.12 20.75
N VAL A 46 2.58 -14.51 21.93
CA VAL A 46 2.06 -15.10 23.17
C VAL A 46 1.30 -14.08 24.03
N PRO A 47 0.24 -14.51 24.74
CA PRO A 47 -0.46 -13.63 25.67
C PRO A 47 0.37 -13.41 26.94
N LEU A 48 0.20 -12.24 27.56
CA LEU A 48 0.82 -11.89 28.84
C LEU A 48 0.52 -12.94 29.91
N GLY A 49 1.54 -13.35 30.66
CA GLY A 49 1.43 -14.34 31.73
C GLY A 49 1.42 -15.80 31.28
N SER A 50 1.46 -16.07 29.96
CA SER A 50 1.59 -17.43 29.46
C SER A 50 3.03 -17.93 29.43
N ALA A 51 3.17 -19.25 29.52
CA ALA A 51 4.42 -19.94 29.25
C ALA A 51 4.33 -20.63 27.89
N SER A 52 5.40 -20.54 27.11
CA SER A 52 5.53 -21.19 25.81
C SER A 52 6.96 -21.72 25.65
N PHE A 53 7.27 -22.30 24.51
CA PHE A 53 8.61 -22.82 24.22
C PHE A 53 8.97 -22.63 22.75
N PHE A 54 10.27 -22.55 22.48
CA PHE A 54 10.82 -22.70 21.15
C PHE A 54 11.86 -23.81 21.18
N THR A 55 12.09 -24.43 20.03
CA THR A 55 13.09 -25.48 19.87
C THR A 55 14.34 -24.92 19.23
N VAL A 56 15.50 -25.43 19.64
CA VAL A 56 16.80 -25.08 19.09
C VAL A 56 17.51 -26.37 18.66
N GLN A 57 18.05 -26.35 17.44
CA GLN A 57 18.84 -27.45 16.88
C GLN A 57 20.11 -26.89 16.25
N LEU A 58 21.20 -27.64 16.28
CA LEU A 58 22.42 -27.27 15.59
C LEU A 58 22.26 -27.49 14.07
N SER A 59 22.72 -26.55 13.25
CA SER A 59 22.57 -26.58 11.79
C SER A 59 23.19 -27.83 11.15
N GLN A 60 24.26 -28.32 11.75
CA GLN A 60 24.98 -29.54 11.40
C GLN A 60 25.65 -30.13 12.65
N PRO A 61 26.01 -31.41 12.69
CA PRO A 61 26.69 -32.00 13.85
C PRO A 61 28.06 -31.35 14.08
N SER A 62 28.33 -30.91 15.32
CA SER A 62 29.64 -30.36 15.72
C SER A 62 30.65 -31.47 15.97
N ALA A 63 31.93 -31.23 15.66
CA ALA A 63 33.01 -32.16 16.02
C ALA A 63 33.31 -32.15 17.53
N GLU A 64 33.11 -31.00 18.18
CA GLU A 64 33.35 -30.78 19.61
C GLU A 64 32.04 -30.40 20.34
N VAL A 65 32.09 -30.34 21.66
CA VAL A 65 30.95 -29.87 22.47
C VAL A 65 30.68 -28.41 22.14
N TYR A 66 29.43 -28.11 21.77
CA TYR A 66 29.03 -26.75 21.40
C TYR A 66 28.37 -26.05 22.60
N ASN A 67 28.97 -24.95 23.05
CA ASN A 67 28.46 -24.15 24.16
C ASN A 67 27.41 -23.16 23.64
N VAL A 68 26.15 -23.40 23.98
CA VAL A 68 25.04 -22.50 23.66
C VAL A 68 24.89 -21.48 24.77
N SER A 69 24.84 -20.21 24.40
CA SER A 69 24.38 -19.13 25.29
C SER A 69 23.50 -18.17 24.51
N PHE A 70 22.48 -17.62 25.17
CA PHE A 70 21.54 -16.69 24.54
C PHE A 70 21.76 -15.25 25.02
N GLU A 71 21.60 -14.32 24.09
CA GLU A 71 21.50 -12.89 24.37
C GLU A 71 20.04 -12.45 24.18
N GLN A 72 19.52 -11.69 25.14
CA GLN A 72 18.14 -11.24 25.16
C GLN A 72 18.08 -9.71 25.23
N GLN A 73 17.33 -9.10 24.30
CA GLN A 73 17.21 -7.64 24.19
C GLN A 73 16.49 -7.00 25.39
N ASP A 74 15.49 -7.67 25.95
CA ASP A 74 14.72 -7.18 27.11
C ASP A 74 14.41 -8.31 28.11
N PRO A 75 15.32 -8.58 29.07
CA PRO A 75 15.16 -9.61 30.09
C PRO A 75 13.96 -9.42 31.02
N LYS A 76 13.37 -8.21 31.09
CA LYS A 76 12.22 -7.95 31.96
C LYS A 76 10.92 -8.45 31.33
N SER A 77 10.83 -8.39 30.01
CA SER A 77 9.61 -8.75 29.28
C SER A 77 9.41 -10.26 29.15
N ILE A 78 10.50 -11.04 29.08
CA ILE A 78 10.44 -12.51 28.95
C ILE A 78 11.48 -13.13 29.88
N THR A 79 11.15 -14.24 30.54
CA THR A 79 12.13 -15.05 31.30
C THR A 79 12.31 -16.41 30.65
N LEU A 80 13.55 -16.73 30.27
CA LEU A 80 13.93 -18.05 29.78
C LEU A 80 14.16 -19.02 30.95
N ASN A 81 13.71 -20.26 30.80
CA ASN A 81 13.99 -21.32 31.78
C ASN A 81 15.45 -21.82 31.73
N LYS A 82 16.11 -21.63 30.59
CA LYS A 82 17.50 -22.00 30.32
C LYS A 82 18.14 -20.91 29.47
N THR A 83 19.26 -20.37 29.94
CA THR A 83 20.01 -19.30 29.26
C THR A 83 21.30 -19.81 28.61
N ALA A 84 21.83 -20.94 29.09
CA ALA A 84 22.99 -21.62 28.52
C ALA A 84 22.91 -23.13 28.73
N PHE A 85 23.46 -23.89 27.79
CA PHE A 85 23.59 -25.35 27.87
C PHE A 85 24.66 -25.85 26.88
N GLN A 86 24.99 -27.14 26.94
CA GLN A 86 25.99 -27.75 26.08
C GLN A 86 25.33 -28.79 25.17
N ILE A 87 25.64 -28.72 23.88
CA ILE A 87 25.25 -29.73 22.89
C ILE A 87 26.42 -30.70 22.72
N PRO A 88 26.25 -32.01 22.99
CA PRO A 88 27.31 -32.99 22.82
C PRO A 88 27.86 -33.05 21.38
N ALA A 89 29.13 -33.40 21.24
CA ALA A 89 29.74 -33.63 19.94
C ALA A 89 28.93 -34.66 19.13
N LYS A 90 28.78 -34.39 17.82
CA LYS A 90 28.03 -35.20 16.85
C LYS A 90 26.53 -35.35 17.14
N SER A 91 25.98 -34.60 18.10
CA SER A 91 24.54 -34.61 18.41
C SER A 91 23.73 -33.92 17.32
N GLN A 92 22.53 -34.45 17.06
CA GLN A 92 21.48 -33.82 16.26
C GLN A 92 20.19 -33.61 17.07
N GLU A 93 20.28 -33.71 18.39
CA GLU A 93 19.14 -33.56 19.29
C GLU A 93 18.53 -32.15 19.20
N ILE A 94 17.21 -32.11 19.39
CA ILE A 94 16.42 -30.89 19.44
C ILE A 94 16.22 -30.51 20.91
N TYR A 95 16.57 -29.29 21.28
CA TYR A 95 16.46 -28.78 22.65
C TYR A 95 15.27 -27.82 22.77
N SER A 96 14.34 -28.11 23.66
CA SER A 96 13.22 -27.20 23.96
C SER A 96 13.60 -26.19 25.04
N ILE A 97 13.53 -24.90 24.70
CA ILE A 97 13.76 -23.78 25.60
C ILE A 97 12.41 -23.15 25.93
N GLY A 98 12.03 -23.24 27.20
CA GLY A 98 10.79 -22.67 27.71
C GLY A 98 10.98 -21.21 28.09
N PHE A 99 9.94 -20.42 27.90
CA PHE A 99 9.94 -19.01 28.28
C PHE A 99 8.59 -18.58 28.83
N THR A 100 8.62 -17.61 29.75
CA THR A 100 7.43 -17.01 30.37
C THR A 100 7.32 -15.55 29.98
N ALA A 101 6.14 -15.13 29.54
CA ALA A 101 5.84 -13.76 29.14
C ALA A 101 5.45 -12.91 30.36
N ASN A 102 6.32 -11.99 30.77
CA ASN A 102 6.17 -11.23 32.01
C ASN A 102 5.67 -9.80 31.81
N ALA A 103 5.96 -9.18 30.67
CA ALA A 103 5.51 -7.83 30.35
C ALA A 103 5.12 -7.69 28.87
N LEU A 104 4.18 -6.79 28.61
CA LEU A 104 3.74 -6.45 27.25
C LEU A 104 4.89 -5.81 26.47
N LYS A 105 5.15 -6.35 25.28
CA LYS A 105 6.19 -5.83 24.41
C LYS A 105 5.91 -6.24 22.96
N ALA A 106 6.03 -5.29 22.05
CA ALA A 106 5.76 -5.55 20.64
C ALA A 106 6.74 -6.55 20.02
N SER A 107 8.02 -6.48 20.38
CA SER A 107 9.01 -7.50 20.02
C SER A 107 10.13 -7.57 21.04
N VAL A 108 10.51 -8.79 21.39
CA VAL A 108 11.71 -9.13 22.15
C VAL A 108 12.50 -10.11 21.29
N ALA A 109 13.72 -9.72 20.90
CA ALA A 109 14.63 -10.62 20.22
C ALA A 109 15.41 -11.47 21.24
N VAL A 110 15.41 -12.79 21.02
CA VAL A 110 16.33 -13.74 21.67
C VAL A 110 17.21 -14.34 20.58
N ARG A 111 18.52 -14.26 20.78
CA ARG A 111 19.50 -14.63 19.77
C ARG A 111 20.64 -15.43 20.38
N GLU A 112 21.31 -16.20 19.54
CA GLU A 112 22.57 -16.84 19.93
C GLU A 112 23.62 -15.76 20.25
N ASN A 113 24.22 -15.85 21.44
CA ASN A 113 25.37 -15.04 21.81
C ASN A 113 26.63 -15.66 21.19
N ARG A 114 27.12 -15.03 20.12
CA ARG A 114 28.22 -15.53 19.31
C ARG A 114 29.56 -14.96 19.76
N THR A 115 30.60 -15.78 19.76
CA THR A 115 31.99 -15.31 19.90
C THR A 115 32.53 -14.82 18.55
N ALA A 116 33.53 -13.92 18.57
CA ALA A 116 34.06 -13.22 17.38
C ALA A 116 34.65 -14.14 16.28
N GLU A 117 34.79 -15.44 16.53
CA GLU A 117 35.31 -16.45 15.58
C GLU A 117 34.21 -17.24 14.86
N GLN A 118 32.93 -17.04 15.19
CA GLN A 118 31.81 -17.76 14.58
C GLN A 118 31.31 -17.04 13.31
N CYS A 119 31.04 -17.82 12.26
CA CYS A 119 30.69 -17.29 10.93
C CYS A 119 29.32 -16.58 10.92
N ILE A 120 29.22 -15.54 10.08
CA ILE A 120 28.07 -14.64 9.95
C ILE A 120 27.57 -14.74 8.49
N SER A 121 26.81 -15.79 8.19
CA SER A 121 26.07 -15.89 6.92
C SER A 121 24.63 -15.40 7.07
N LEU A 122 23.97 -15.07 5.96
CA LEU A 122 22.59 -14.56 5.97
C LEU A 122 21.61 -15.58 6.54
N ASP A 123 21.73 -16.85 6.13
CA ASP A 123 20.88 -17.94 6.63
C ASP A 123 21.10 -18.18 8.12
N SER A 124 22.37 -18.09 8.55
CA SER A 124 22.74 -18.21 9.94
C SER A 124 22.11 -17.11 10.81
N LEU A 125 22.08 -15.86 10.34
CA LEU A 125 21.43 -14.76 11.07
C LEU A 125 19.91 -14.87 11.10
N LYS A 126 19.29 -15.43 10.06
CA LYS A 126 17.85 -15.67 10.00
C LYS A 126 17.40 -16.79 10.93
N GLU A 127 18.17 -17.87 10.97
CA GLU A 127 17.82 -19.08 11.71
C GLU A 127 18.19 -18.99 13.19
N SER A 128 19.15 -18.14 13.58
CA SER A 128 19.65 -18.04 14.97
C SER A 128 18.96 -16.98 15.85
N VAL A 129 17.78 -16.52 15.45
CA VAL A 129 17.03 -15.49 16.18
C VAL A 129 15.56 -15.90 16.25
N ILE A 130 14.95 -15.71 17.41
CA ILE A 130 13.50 -15.73 17.59
C ILE A 130 13.01 -14.35 18.01
N LEU A 131 11.96 -13.87 17.34
CA LEU A 131 11.24 -12.65 17.68
C LEU A 131 9.96 -13.01 18.43
N ILE A 132 9.81 -12.52 19.65
CA ILE A 132 8.66 -12.84 20.50
C ILE A 132 7.84 -11.58 20.76
N THR A 133 6.56 -11.61 20.40
CA THR A 133 5.58 -10.56 20.69
C THR A 133 4.73 -10.98 21.89
N VAL A 134 4.70 -10.14 22.92
CA VAL A 134 3.86 -10.34 24.11
C VAL A 134 2.69 -9.37 24.08
N TYR A 135 1.48 -9.90 23.94
CA TYR A 135 0.25 -9.11 23.79
C TYR A 135 -0.73 -9.32 24.95
N ARG A 136 -1.69 -8.40 25.08
CA ARG A 136 -2.63 -8.36 26.20
C ARG A 136 -3.80 -9.33 26.02
N LEU A 137 -4.48 -9.27 24.87
CA LEU A 137 -5.73 -9.99 24.61
C LEU A 137 -5.70 -10.64 23.23
N GLU A 138 -6.15 -11.90 23.16
CA GLU A 138 -6.29 -12.63 21.89
C GLU A 138 -7.37 -12.01 21.00
N GLN A 139 -8.45 -11.52 21.60
CA GLN A 139 -9.56 -10.90 20.87
C GLN A 139 -9.11 -9.65 20.10
N LEU A 140 -8.11 -8.93 20.62
CA LEU A 140 -7.53 -7.78 19.93
C LEU A 140 -6.68 -8.20 18.74
N ASN A 141 -6.02 -9.37 18.77
CA ASN A 141 -5.32 -9.91 17.59
C ASN A 141 -6.32 -10.30 16.48
N VAL A 142 -7.43 -10.95 16.85
CA VAL A 142 -8.51 -11.25 15.88
C VAL A 142 -9.07 -9.94 15.29
N LEU A 143 -9.26 -8.91 16.12
CA LEU A 143 -9.70 -7.59 15.65
C LEU A 143 -8.69 -6.96 14.67
N LEU A 144 -7.38 -7.11 14.92
CA LEU A 144 -6.33 -6.62 14.01
C LEU A 144 -6.44 -7.25 12.63
N ASP A 145 -6.65 -8.56 12.56
CA ASP A 145 -6.80 -9.27 11.29
C ASP A 145 -8.07 -8.87 10.56
N VAL A 146 -9.18 -8.73 11.29
CA VAL A 146 -10.47 -8.28 10.72
C VAL A 146 -10.37 -6.87 10.17
N LEU A 147 -9.80 -5.92 10.92
CA LEU A 147 -9.55 -4.56 10.44
C LEU A 147 -8.63 -4.56 9.21
N GLY A 148 -7.63 -5.44 9.23
CA GLY A 148 -6.77 -5.81 8.10
C GLY A 148 -7.55 -6.02 6.81
N TRP A 149 -8.46 -6.98 6.86
CA TRP A 149 -9.26 -7.38 5.70
C TRP A 149 -10.32 -6.35 5.31
N ILE A 150 -10.85 -5.59 6.26
CA ILE A 150 -11.79 -4.50 5.99
C ILE A 150 -11.14 -3.41 5.14
N TYR A 151 -9.97 -2.88 5.54
CA TYR A 151 -9.35 -1.82 4.76
C TYR A 151 -8.86 -2.32 3.41
N PHE A 152 -8.29 -3.54 3.37
CA PHE A 152 -7.89 -4.18 2.12
C PHE A 152 -9.06 -4.23 1.14
N THR A 153 -10.23 -4.70 1.60
CA THR A 153 -11.43 -4.84 0.79
C THR A 153 -11.95 -3.47 0.33
N ALA A 154 -12.06 -2.51 1.24
CA ALA A 154 -12.55 -1.17 0.93
C ALA A 154 -11.70 -0.50 -0.15
N TRP A 155 -10.39 -0.46 0.04
CA TRP A 155 -9.48 0.12 -0.94
C TRP A 155 -9.46 -0.68 -2.25
N THR A 156 -9.47 -2.02 -2.21
CA THR A 156 -9.53 -2.88 -3.41
C THR A 156 -10.73 -2.57 -4.28
N ILE A 157 -11.93 -2.50 -3.69
CA ILE A 157 -13.17 -2.22 -4.41
C ILE A 157 -13.12 -0.85 -5.09
N SER A 158 -12.46 0.14 -4.47
CA SER A 158 -12.39 1.52 -4.98
C SER A 158 -11.77 1.65 -6.39
N PHE A 159 -10.91 0.72 -6.81
CA PHE A 159 -10.25 0.75 -8.13
C PHE A 159 -11.15 0.30 -9.29
N TRP A 160 -12.08 -0.63 -9.02
CA TRP A 160 -12.85 -1.30 -10.06
C TRP A 160 -13.85 -0.43 -10.82
N PRO A 161 -14.54 0.55 -10.20
CA PRO A 161 -15.48 1.43 -10.90
C PRO A 161 -14.86 2.09 -12.14
N GLN A 162 -13.63 2.62 -12.03
CA GLN A 162 -12.95 3.27 -13.15
C GLN A 162 -12.58 2.28 -14.25
N ILE A 163 -12.08 1.11 -13.89
CA ILE A 163 -11.71 0.04 -14.84
C ILE A 163 -12.94 -0.40 -15.63
N PHE A 164 -14.06 -0.62 -14.94
CA PHE A 164 -15.31 -1.03 -15.56
C PHE A 164 -15.89 0.07 -16.46
N LEU A 165 -15.85 1.33 -16.01
CA LEU A 165 -16.34 2.46 -16.79
C LEU A 165 -15.56 2.62 -18.11
N ASN A 166 -14.23 2.51 -18.06
CA ASN A 166 -13.38 2.52 -19.25
C ASN A 166 -13.76 1.34 -20.19
N PHE A 167 -14.00 0.15 -19.62
CA PHE A 167 -14.39 -1.02 -20.39
C PHE A 167 -15.74 -0.87 -21.09
N ARG A 168 -16.75 -0.30 -20.41
CA ARG A 168 -18.08 -0.05 -21.00
C ARG A 168 -18.05 1.05 -22.05
N ARG A 169 -17.39 2.18 -21.76
CA ARG A 169 -17.34 3.33 -22.67
C ARG A 169 -16.42 3.13 -23.86
N LYS A 170 -15.51 2.14 -23.82
CA LYS A 170 -14.44 1.94 -24.81
C LYS A 170 -13.60 3.21 -25.06
N SER A 171 -13.55 4.08 -24.06
CA SER A 171 -12.90 5.39 -24.09
C SER A 171 -12.31 5.70 -22.73
N VAL A 172 -11.09 6.25 -22.71
CA VAL A 172 -10.40 6.75 -21.52
C VAL A 172 -10.38 8.29 -21.49
N ILE A 173 -11.22 8.93 -22.30
CA ILE A 173 -11.43 10.39 -22.29
C ILE A 173 -12.11 10.75 -20.95
N GLY A 174 -11.35 11.40 -20.07
CA GLY A 174 -11.72 11.71 -18.69
C GLY A 174 -10.73 11.17 -17.64
N LEU A 175 -9.89 10.20 -18.01
CA LEU A 175 -8.80 9.72 -17.16
C LEU A 175 -7.58 10.63 -17.29
N ASN A 176 -7.11 11.21 -16.18
CA ASN A 176 -5.90 12.03 -16.18
C ASN A 176 -4.63 11.16 -16.30
N PHE A 177 -3.83 11.39 -17.34
CA PHE A 177 -2.60 10.65 -17.59
C PHE A 177 -1.49 10.92 -16.57
N ASP A 178 -1.44 12.11 -15.97
CA ASP A 178 -0.50 12.42 -14.89
C ASP A 178 -0.83 11.60 -13.65
N PHE A 179 -2.13 11.53 -13.29
CA PHE A 179 -2.62 10.69 -12.20
C PHE A 179 -2.27 9.22 -12.42
N LEU A 180 -2.45 8.70 -13.64
CA LEU A 180 -2.13 7.32 -13.96
C LEU A 180 -0.61 7.03 -13.88
N ALA A 181 0.22 7.95 -14.40
CA ALA A 181 1.68 7.81 -14.39
C ALA A 181 2.28 7.87 -12.97
N LEU A 182 1.72 8.72 -12.12
CA LEU A 182 2.09 8.79 -10.70
C LEU A 182 1.63 7.54 -9.94
N ASN A 183 0.39 7.07 -10.15
CA ASN A 183 -0.12 5.88 -9.46
C ASN A 183 0.66 4.62 -9.78
N ILE A 184 1.03 4.38 -11.05
CA ILE A 184 1.79 3.16 -11.39
C ILE A 184 3.17 3.16 -10.72
N THR A 185 3.83 4.32 -10.67
CA THR A 185 5.12 4.47 -9.96
C THR A 185 4.93 4.24 -8.47
N GLY A 186 3.94 4.91 -7.87
CA GLY A 186 3.65 4.78 -6.46
C GLY A 186 3.32 3.33 -6.06
N PHE A 187 2.37 2.68 -6.73
CA PHE A 187 1.96 1.32 -6.38
C PHE A 187 3.04 0.28 -6.68
N LEU A 188 3.87 0.47 -7.71
CA LEU A 188 5.05 -0.36 -7.91
C LEU A 188 6.01 -0.26 -6.71
N PHE A 189 6.35 0.97 -6.30
CA PHE A 189 7.27 1.20 -5.19
C PHE A 189 6.71 0.69 -3.86
N TYR A 190 5.41 0.86 -3.65
CA TYR A 190 4.72 0.33 -2.48
C TYR A 190 4.67 -1.19 -2.47
N ALA A 191 4.39 -1.82 -3.61
CA ALA A 191 4.44 -3.28 -3.74
C ALA A 191 5.85 -3.81 -3.50
N SER A 192 6.88 -3.17 -4.06
CA SER A 192 8.28 -3.53 -3.81
C SER A 192 8.64 -3.41 -2.32
N TYR A 193 8.23 -2.33 -1.65
CA TYR A 193 8.44 -2.15 -0.22
C TYR A 193 7.77 -3.24 0.62
N ASN A 194 6.47 -3.46 0.46
CA ASN A 194 5.73 -4.44 1.24
C ASN A 194 6.21 -5.87 0.97
N CYS A 195 6.46 -6.23 -0.30
CA CYS A 195 6.99 -7.55 -0.64
C CYS A 195 8.40 -7.76 -0.08
N SER A 196 9.25 -6.72 -0.12
CA SER A 196 10.62 -6.83 0.40
C SER A 196 10.61 -6.99 1.93
N LEU A 197 9.79 -6.23 2.65
CA LEU A 197 9.67 -6.37 4.10
C LEU A 197 9.02 -7.70 4.52
N TYR A 198 8.04 -8.17 3.77
CA TYR A 198 7.32 -9.38 4.12
C TYR A 198 8.05 -10.67 3.73
N PHE A 199 8.68 -10.72 2.55
CA PHE A 199 9.30 -11.94 2.02
C PHE A 199 10.82 -11.96 2.11
N SER A 200 11.52 -10.81 2.05
CA SER A 200 12.99 -10.82 1.94
C SER A 200 13.66 -10.99 3.30
N PRO A 201 14.37 -12.12 3.53
CA PRO A 201 15.07 -12.34 4.78
C PRO A 201 16.18 -11.31 5.02
N LEU A 202 16.82 -10.83 3.96
CA LEU A 202 17.89 -9.83 4.03
C LEU A 202 17.40 -8.49 4.61
N VAL A 203 16.20 -8.07 4.22
CA VAL A 203 15.63 -6.82 4.70
C VAL A 203 15.14 -6.97 6.14
N GLN A 204 14.56 -8.13 6.48
CA GLN A 204 14.19 -8.47 7.86
C GLN A 204 15.41 -8.56 8.78
N VAL A 205 16.50 -9.18 8.33
CA VAL A 205 17.78 -9.22 9.06
C VAL A 205 18.36 -7.81 9.19
N SER A 206 18.23 -6.95 8.18
CA SER A 206 18.68 -5.54 8.27
C SER A 206 17.89 -4.72 9.30
N MET A 207 16.65 -5.11 9.64
CA MET A 207 15.86 -4.50 10.72
C MET A 207 16.35 -4.92 12.10
N VAL A 208 16.93 -6.12 12.22
CA VAL A 208 17.48 -6.69 13.46
C VAL A 208 18.97 -6.37 13.62
N CYS A 209 19.70 -6.19 12.52
CA CYS A 209 21.12 -5.82 12.50
C CYS A 209 21.42 -4.84 11.35
N ARG A 210 21.52 -3.55 11.67
CA ARG A 210 21.74 -2.49 10.67
C ARG A 210 23.15 -2.50 10.07
N PHE A 211 24.13 -3.10 10.75
CA PHE A 211 25.56 -3.03 10.41
C PHE A 211 26.23 -4.37 10.02
N CYS A 212 25.56 -5.52 10.16
CA CYS A 212 26.17 -6.83 9.86
C CYS A 212 26.58 -7.00 8.39
N LEU A 213 25.93 -6.30 7.46
CA LEU A 213 26.13 -6.47 6.01
C LEU A 213 27.26 -5.60 5.42
N PHE A 214 27.94 -4.79 6.25
CA PHE A 214 28.90 -3.78 5.79
C PHE A 214 30.36 -4.13 6.03
N SER A 215 30.65 -5.16 6.83
CA SER A 215 32.02 -5.48 7.23
C SER A 215 32.62 -6.58 6.36
N THR A 216 33.45 -6.21 5.38
CA THR A 216 34.36 -7.15 4.69
C THR A 216 35.79 -7.09 5.20
N ASN A 217 36.11 -6.24 6.19
CA ASN A 217 37.48 -6.07 6.68
C ASN A 217 37.58 -6.30 8.20
N ASN A 218 38.29 -7.38 8.56
CA ASN A 218 38.41 -8.01 9.88
C ASN A 218 39.00 -7.18 11.04
N SER A 219 39.31 -5.89 10.90
CA SER A 219 40.11 -5.16 11.90
C SER A 219 39.40 -4.02 12.65
N ALA A 220 38.13 -3.72 12.34
CA ALA A 220 37.39 -2.62 13.00
C ALA A 220 36.04 -3.06 13.60
N PHE A 221 35.92 -4.34 13.99
CA PHE A 221 34.68 -4.89 14.56
C PHE A 221 34.48 -4.57 16.06
N SER A 222 35.53 -4.12 16.78
CA SER A 222 35.43 -3.91 18.23
C SER A 222 34.71 -2.61 18.63
N SER A 223 34.70 -1.58 17.80
CA SER A 223 33.94 -0.35 18.04
C SER A 223 32.47 -0.46 17.61
N VAL A 224 32.14 -1.44 16.77
CA VAL A 224 30.75 -1.75 16.35
C VAL A 224 29.94 -2.32 17.51
N GLN A 225 30.60 -2.96 18.49
CA GLN A 225 29.95 -3.59 19.64
C GLN A 225 29.28 -2.59 20.60
N THR A 226 29.69 -1.31 20.57
CA THR A 226 29.12 -0.28 21.45
C THR A 226 27.93 0.44 20.80
N GLU A 227 27.93 0.61 19.47
CA GLU A 227 26.78 1.12 18.70
C GLU A 227 25.73 0.01 18.43
N TYR A 228 26.13 -1.26 18.66
CA TYR A 228 25.26 -2.44 18.71
C TYR A 228 24.16 -2.34 19.79
N LEU A 229 24.42 -1.55 20.85
CA LEU A 229 23.63 -1.48 22.08
C LEU A 229 22.55 -0.38 22.08
N GLU A 230 22.51 0.52 21.09
CA GLU A 230 21.53 1.60 21.06
C GLU A 230 20.28 1.24 20.23
N GLN A 231 19.27 0.80 20.97
CA GLN A 231 17.83 0.92 20.71
C GLN A 231 17.32 0.42 19.35
N TYR A 232 16.86 -0.84 19.34
CA TYR A 232 15.90 -1.36 18.37
C TYR A 232 14.47 -1.31 18.94
N PRO A 233 13.75 -0.15 18.89
CA PRO A 233 12.36 -0.09 19.33
C PRO A 233 11.39 -0.83 18.39
N ASN A 234 11.78 -1.14 17.13
CA ASN A 234 10.87 -1.60 16.08
C ASN A 234 11.30 -2.91 15.38
N SER A 235 11.72 -3.94 16.13
CA SER A 235 12.10 -5.25 15.54
C SER A 235 10.90 -6.11 15.10
N VAL A 236 9.67 -5.62 15.25
CA VAL A 236 8.47 -6.24 14.65
C VAL A 236 8.47 -5.94 13.15
N ASN A 237 8.20 -6.94 12.31
CA ASN A 237 7.86 -6.67 10.92
C ASN A 237 6.52 -5.90 10.88
N PRO A 238 6.51 -4.61 10.51
CA PRO A 238 5.30 -3.81 10.60
C PRO A 238 4.33 -4.08 9.44
N VAL A 239 4.78 -4.83 8.43
CA VAL A 239 3.99 -5.18 7.24
C VAL A 239 3.24 -6.48 7.46
N LEU A 240 1.93 -6.42 7.31
CA LEU A 240 1.06 -7.58 7.39
C LEU A 240 0.69 -8.10 5.99
N ILE A 241 0.15 -9.31 5.92
CA ILE A 241 -0.20 -9.92 4.62
C ILE A 241 -1.25 -9.11 3.85
N GLN A 242 -2.15 -8.42 4.57
CA GLN A 242 -3.19 -7.60 3.93
C GLN A 242 -2.58 -6.36 3.23
N ASP A 243 -1.46 -5.83 3.75
CA ASP A 243 -0.71 -4.73 3.13
C ASP A 243 -0.06 -5.16 1.81
N VAL A 244 0.54 -6.36 1.81
CA VAL A 244 1.13 -6.98 0.60
C VAL A 244 0.04 -7.22 -0.45
N ALA A 245 -1.08 -7.83 -0.05
CA ALA A 245 -2.20 -8.11 -0.94
C ALA A 245 -2.77 -6.82 -1.55
N PHE A 246 -2.96 -5.78 -0.73
CA PHE A 246 -3.43 -4.48 -1.19
C PHE A 246 -2.47 -3.86 -2.21
N ALA A 247 -1.17 -3.81 -1.89
CA ALA A 247 -0.17 -3.18 -2.74
C ALA A 247 -0.07 -3.86 -4.12
N LEU A 248 -0.11 -5.20 -4.15
CA LEU A 248 -0.09 -5.98 -5.39
C LEU A 248 -1.38 -5.80 -6.20
N HIS A 249 -2.55 -5.84 -5.55
CA HIS A 249 -3.82 -5.59 -6.24
C HIS A 249 -3.88 -4.20 -6.85
N ALA A 250 -3.52 -3.16 -6.09
CA ALA A 250 -3.55 -1.79 -6.57
C ALA A 250 -2.57 -1.56 -7.73
N PHE A 251 -1.38 -2.19 -7.69
CA PHE A 251 -0.45 -2.19 -8.81
C PHE A 251 -1.07 -2.87 -10.05
N PHE A 252 -1.65 -4.06 -9.89
CA PHE A 252 -2.31 -4.79 -10.97
C PHE A 252 -3.48 -4.02 -11.59
N ALA A 253 -4.38 -3.47 -10.76
CA ALA A 253 -5.49 -2.64 -11.20
C ALA A 253 -5.03 -1.42 -12.01
N THR A 254 -3.91 -0.81 -11.61
CA THR A 254 -3.30 0.30 -12.35
C THR A 254 -2.70 -0.16 -13.69
N VAL A 255 -2.05 -1.33 -13.72
CA VAL A 255 -1.56 -1.95 -14.98
C VAL A 255 -2.72 -2.22 -15.93
N LEU A 256 -3.84 -2.76 -15.45
CA LEU A 256 -5.04 -2.97 -16.26
C LEU A 256 -5.56 -1.65 -16.85
N THR A 257 -5.64 -0.60 -16.03
CA THR A 257 -6.08 0.72 -16.47
C THR A 257 -5.13 1.30 -17.53
N ILE A 258 -3.81 1.12 -17.38
CA ILE A 258 -2.82 1.48 -18.39
C ILE A 258 -3.01 0.68 -19.67
N GLY A 259 -3.26 -0.63 -19.55
CA GLY A 259 -3.62 -1.49 -20.68
C GLY A 259 -4.78 -0.93 -21.48
N GLN A 260 -5.85 -0.51 -20.80
CA GLN A 260 -7.00 0.14 -21.43
C GLN A 260 -6.62 1.41 -22.21
N CYS A 261 -5.63 2.19 -21.75
CA CYS A 261 -5.14 3.37 -22.49
C CYS A 261 -4.42 3.05 -23.81
N PHE A 262 -4.02 1.79 -24.04
CA PHE A 262 -3.47 1.35 -25.32
C PHE A 262 -4.56 0.91 -26.31
N PHE A 263 -5.68 0.38 -25.81
CA PHE A 263 -6.75 -0.17 -26.66
C PHE A 263 -7.91 0.79 -26.91
N TYR A 264 -8.18 1.71 -26.00
CA TYR A 264 -9.34 2.60 -26.05
C TYR A 264 -9.00 4.00 -26.52
N GLU A 265 -10.03 4.73 -26.97
CA GLU A 265 -9.91 6.11 -27.41
C GLU A 265 -9.40 6.99 -26.27
N ARG A 266 -8.31 7.73 -26.52
CA ARG A 266 -7.61 8.55 -25.51
C ARG A 266 -7.56 10.03 -25.83
N GLY A 267 -8.01 10.42 -27.01
CA GLY A 267 -7.86 11.78 -27.55
C GLY A 267 -6.39 12.23 -27.63
N GLY A 268 -6.17 13.54 -27.53
CA GLY A 268 -4.85 14.18 -27.60
C GLY A 268 -4.09 14.27 -26.27
N GLN A 269 -4.49 13.53 -25.24
CA GLN A 269 -3.92 13.66 -23.89
C GLN A 269 -2.42 13.30 -23.83
N LYS A 270 -1.65 14.13 -23.13
CA LYS A 270 -0.21 13.99 -22.92
C LYS A 270 0.10 14.15 -21.44
N LEU A 271 1.28 13.67 -21.02
CA LEU A 271 1.76 13.96 -19.67
C LEU A 271 2.19 15.42 -19.59
N SER A 272 1.91 16.06 -18.46
CA SER A 272 2.43 17.39 -18.14
C SER A 272 3.94 17.35 -17.94
N ASN A 273 4.62 18.44 -18.32
CA ASN A 273 6.05 18.61 -18.06
C ASN A 273 6.34 18.60 -16.55
N PHE A 274 5.46 19.15 -15.73
CA PHE A 274 5.61 19.13 -14.28
C PHE A 274 5.56 17.70 -13.72
N CYS A 275 4.58 16.90 -14.15
CA CYS A 275 4.49 15.50 -13.79
C CYS A 275 5.73 14.73 -14.25
N LEU A 276 6.25 15.01 -15.44
CA LEU A 276 7.45 14.37 -15.96
C LEU A 276 8.69 14.69 -15.10
N ILE A 277 8.88 15.95 -14.68
CA ILE A 277 9.98 16.35 -13.80
C ILE A 277 9.90 15.60 -12.46
N LEU A 278 8.71 15.53 -11.85
CA LEU A 278 8.51 14.79 -10.61
C LEU A 278 8.84 13.30 -10.77
N LEU A 279 8.39 12.69 -11.86
CA LEU A 279 8.67 11.28 -12.15
C LEU A 279 10.17 11.03 -12.35
N VAL A 280 10.87 11.90 -13.07
CA VAL A 280 12.32 11.82 -13.21
C VAL A 280 13.02 11.94 -11.85
N ALA A 281 12.57 12.84 -10.98
CA ALA A 281 13.12 12.99 -9.64
C ALA A 281 12.91 11.72 -8.77
N PHE A 282 11.69 11.17 -8.76
CA PHE A 282 11.36 9.96 -8.00
C PHE A 282 12.09 8.70 -8.49
N TRP A 283 12.18 8.52 -9.81
CA TRP A 283 12.94 7.40 -10.37
C TRP A 283 14.46 7.60 -10.23
N GLY A 284 14.93 8.85 -10.28
CA GLY A 284 16.32 9.20 -10.01
C GLY A 284 16.73 8.87 -8.58
N SER A 285 15.92 9.24 -7.58
CA SER A 285 16.20 8.90 -6.18
C SER A 285 16.19 7.39 -5.94
N ALA A 286 15.23 6.66 -6.53
CA ALA A 286 15.20 5.20 -6.48
C ALA A 286 16.44 4.57 -7.12
N LEU A 287 16.89 5.06 -8.29
CA LEU A 287 18.08 4.55 -8.96
C LEU A 287 19.36 4.82 -8.16
N ILE A 288 19.53 6.05 -7.66
CA ILE A 288 20.71 6.42 -6.85
C ILE A 288 20.80 5.53 -5.60
N THR A 289 19.69 5.38 -4.88
CA THR A 289 19.65 4.56 -3.66
C THR A 289 19.80 3.07 -3.94
N LEU A 290 19.28 2.57 -5.07
CA LEU A 290 19.53 1.21 -5.53
C LEU A 290 21.02 0.98 -5.78
N LEU A 291 21.70 1.89 -6.50
CA LEU A 291 23.13 1.78 -6.78
C LEU A 291 23.96 1.83 -5.49
N LEU A 292 23.65 2.76 -4.58
CA LEU A 292 24.29 2.85 -3.27
C LEU A 292 24.08 1.59 -2.43
N ALA A 293 22.89 0.98 -2.47
CA ALA A 293 22.62 -0.27 -1.78
C ALA A 293 23.41 -1.44 -2.42
N ALA A 294 23.48 -1.48 -3.75
CA ALA A 294 24.21 -2.51 -4.49
C ALA A 294 25.72 -2.45 -4.22
N VAL A 295 26.31 -1.26 -4.09
CA VAL A 295 27.72 -1.09 -3.70
C VAL A 295 27.94 -1.14 -2.17
N ARG A 296 26.91 -1.51 -1.40
CA ARG A 296 26.94 -1.63 0.06
C ARG A 296 27.38 -0.33 0.76
N VAL A 297 26.92 0.82 0.27
CA VAL A 297 27.07 2.14 0.93
C VAL A 297 25.86 2.48 1.81
N ILE A 298 24.69 1.91 1.50
CA ILE A 298 23.50 1.97 2.34
C ILE A 298 22.90 0.57 2.47
N THR A 299 22.05 0.35 3.48
CA THR A 299 21.36 -0.94 3.62
C THR A 299 20.21 -1.06 2.63
N TRP A 300 19.82 -2.30 2.31
CA TRP A 300 18.62 -2.57 1.51
C TRP A 300 17.35 -2.02 2.16
N LEU A 301 17.29 -2.03 3.50
CA LEU A 301 16.20 -1.41 4.26
C LEU A 301 16.05 0.09 3.95
N TRP A 302 17.16 0.82 3.85
CA TRP A 302 17.14 2.24 3.45
C TRP A 302 16.61 2.43 2.03
N PHE A 303 17.06 1.60 1.08
CA PHE A 303 16.57 1.65 -0.29
C PHE A 303 15.04 1.43 -0.35
N VAL A 304 14.53 0.36 0.24
CA VAL A 304 13.08 0.08 0.21
C VAL A 304 12.28 1.13 0.99
N SER A 305 12.85 1.72 2.05
CA SER A 305 12.22 2.84 2.77
C SER A 305 12.09 4.09 1.91
N VAL A 306 13.07 4.37 1.04
CA VAL A 306 12.97 5.46 0.07
C VAL A 306 11.83 5.21 -0.93
N LEU A 307 11.64 3.97 -1.38
CA LEU A 307 10.51 3.61 -2.25
C LEU A 307 9.16 3.89 -1.56
N SER A 308 9.02 3.54 -0.29
CA SER A 308 7.78 3.76 0.47
C SER A 308 7.51 5.26 0.71
N TYR A 309 8.53 6.05 1.02
CA TYR A 309 8.40 7.51 1.15
C TYR A 309 8.03 8.18 -0.17
N VAL A 310 8.56 7.71 -1.31
CA VAL A 310 8.14 8.20 -2.62
C VAL A 310 6.66 7.87 -2.88
N LYS A 311 6.19 6.67 -2.53
CA LYS A 311 4.76 6.34 -2.58
C LYS A 311 3.92 7.31 -1.74
N LEU A 312 4.35 7.61 -0.52
CA LEU A 312 3.66 8.53 0.36
C LEU A 312 3.58 9.94 -0.27
N ALA A 313 4.71 10.46 -0.76
CA ALA A 313 4.78 11.75 -1.43
C ALA A 313 3.84 11.83 -2.66
N ILE A 314 3.84 10.81 -3.52
CA ILE A 314 2.93 10.71 -4.66
C ILE A 314 1.45 10.77 -4.21
N SER A 315 1.15 10.10 -3.09
CA SER A 315 -0.22 10.05 -2.56
C SER A 315 -0.70 11.39 -2.03
N ILE A 316 0.19 12.24 -1.52
CA ILE A 316 -0.15 13.63 -1.15
C ILE A 316 -0.34 14.50 -2.41
N LEU A 317 0.59 14.39 -3.37
CA LEU A 317 0.59 15.21 -4.58
C LEU A 317 -0.65 15.00 -5.46
N LYS A 318 -1.28 13.82 -5.43
CA LYS A 318 -2.45 13.52 -6.27
C LYS A 318 -3.75 14.17 -5.76
N TYR A 319 -3.93 14.34 -4.44
CA TYR A 319 -5.20 14.83 -3.89
C TYR A 319 -5.31 16.36 -3.93
N ILE A 320 -4.20 17.07 -3.82
CA ILE A 320 -4.17 18.55 -3.81
C ILE A 320 -4.80 19.15 -5.09
N PRO A 321 -4.42 18.73 -6.32
CA PRO A 321 -5.01 19.29 -7.53
C PRO A 321 -6.53 19.09 -7.60
N GLN A 322 -7.04 17.94 -7.12
CA GLN A 322 -8.46 17.66 -7.13
C GLN A 322 -9.21 18.55 -6.14
N ALA A 323 -8.69 18.72 -4.92
CA ALA A 323 -9.28 19.62 -3.92
C ALA A 323 -9.32 21.07 -4.43
N VAL A 324 -8.24 21.52 -5.09
CA VAL A 324 -8.17 22.86 -5.71
C VAL A 324 -9.13 22.98 -6.89
N LEU A 325 -9.27 21.95 -7.72
CA LEU A 325 -10.18 21.96 -8.86
C LEU A 325 -11.64 22.08 -8.41
N ASN A 326 -12.05 21.29 -7.43
CA ASN A 326 -13.38 21.38 -6.82
C ASN A 326 -13.61 22.77 -6.25
N TYR A 327 -12.59 23.35 -5.59
CA TYR A 327 -12.67 24.71 -5.06
C TYR A 327 -12.83 25.79 -6.13
N ARG A 328 -12.13 25.64 -7.28
CA ARG A 328 -12.21 26.59 -8.40
C ARG A 328 -13.53 26.49 -9.15
N ARG A 329 -14.05 25.27 -9.33
CA ARG A 329 -15.32 25.04 -10.05
C ARG A 329 -16.55 25.26 -9.18
N LYS A 330 -16.38 25.28 -7.85
CA LYS A 330 -17.48 25.31 -6.87
C LYS A 330 -18.50 24.19 -7.07
N ASN A 331 -18.05 23.07 -7.66
CA ASN A 331 -18.83 21.88 -7.90
C ASN A 331 -17.97 20.63 -7.73
N THR A 332 -18.64 19.49 -7.58
CA THR A 332 -18.03 18.16 -7.41
C THR A 332 -18.61 17.15 -8.38
N GLU A 333 -19.25 17.62 -9.46
CA GLU A 333 -19.80 16.74 -10.49
C GLU A 333 -18.70 16.04 -11.29
N GLY A 334 -18.93 14.76 -11.62
CA GLY A 334 -17.94 13.90 -12.28
C GLY A 334 -16.89 13.28 -11.34
N PHE A 335 -16.97 13.55 -10.03
CA PHE A 335 -16.12 12.95 -9.00
C PHE A 335 -16.88 11.85 -8.25
N SER A 336 -16.39 10.61 -8.28
CA SER A 336 -17.03 9.47 -7.63
C SER A 336 -16.95 9.58 -6.10
N ILE A 337 -18.00 10.10 -5.47
CA ILE A 337 -18.06 10.22 -4.00
C ILE A 337 -18.05 8.85 -3.32
N GLY A 338 -18.61 7.82 -3.96
CA GLY A 338 -18.59 6.45 -3.43
C GLY A 338 -17.17 5.89 -3.28
N SER A 339 -16.28 6.23 -4.22
CA SER A 339 -14.85 5.88 -4.11
C SER A 339 -14.17 6.57 -2.92
N ILE A 340 -14.62 7.78 -2.57
CA ILE A 340 -14.11 8.54 -1.39
C ILE A 340 -14.59 7.92 -0.09
N PHE A 341 -15.83 7.42 -0.01
CA PHE A 341 -16.28 6.65 1.15
C PHE A 341 -15.47 5.37 1.37
N LEU A 342 -15.14 4.66 0.28
CA LEU A 342 -14.30 3.48 0.35
C LEU A 342 -12.85 3.83 0.74
N ASP A 343 -12.31 4.93 0.23
CA ASP A 343 -10.98 5.43 0.61
C ASP A 343 -10.94 5.78 2.11
N PHE A 344 -11.93 6.53 2.59
CA PHE A 344 -12.06 6.91 4.00
C PHE A 344 -12.20 5.68 4.89
N THR A 345 -13.03 4.71 4.51
CA THR A 345 -13.21 3.46 5.26
C THR A 345 -11.90 2.68 5.34
N GLY A 346 -11.16 2.61 4.23
CA GLY A 346 -9.83 1.99 4.22
C GLY A 346 -8.82 2.73 5.10
N GLY A 347 -8.78 4.06 5.02
CA GLY A 347 -7.91 4.90 5.85
C GLY A 347 -8.18 4.72 7.34
N VAL A 348 -9.45 4.76 7.75
CA VAL A 348 -9.87 4.54 9.14
C VAL A 348 -9.55 3.12 9.60
N GLY A 349 -9.85 2.10 8.79
CA GLY A 349 -9.56 0.70 9.12
C GLY A 349 -8.06 0.44 9.31
N SER A 350 -7.22 0.96 8.41
CA SER A 350 -5.76 0.86 8.50
C SER A 350 -5.21 1.57 9.74
N MET A 351 -5.67 2.80 10.01
CA MET A 351 -5.27 3.56 11.21
C MET A 351 -5.68 2.86 12.50
N PHE A 352 -6.91 2.34 12.54
CA PHE A 352 -7.43 1.68 13.73
C PHE A 352 -6.68 0.36 14.00
N GLN A 353 -6.32 -0.38 12.95
CA GLN A 353 -5.48 -1.57 13.09
C GLN A 353 -4.14 -1.23 13.79
N MET A 354 -3.44 -0.17 13.37
CA MET A 354 -2.17 0.21 13.99
C MET A 354 -2.33 0.65 15.45
N ILE A 355 -3.42 1.36 15.77
CA ILE A 355 -3.75 1.77 17.15
C ILE A 355 -4.02 0.56 18.05
N VAL A 356 -4.81 -0.41 17.56
CA VAL A 356 -5.11 -1.64 18.31
C VAL A 356 -3.81 -2.42 18.58
N PHE A 357 -2.88 -2.46 17.63
CA PHE A 357 -1.62 -3.20 17.77
C PHE A 357 -0.73 -2.55 18.84
N ALA A 358 -0.54 -1.23 18.75
CA ALA A 358 0.19 -0.45 19.74
C ALA A 358 -0.40 -0.59 21.16
N TYR A 359 -1.74 -0.59 21.26
CA TYR A 359 -2.43 -0.79 22.53
C TYR A 359 -2.27 -2.23 23.07
N ASN A 360 -2.40 -3.25 22.22
CA ASN A 360 -2.33 -4.65 22.62
C ASN A 360 -0.92 -5.04 23.10
N THR A 361 0.12 -4.41 22.56
CA THR A 361 1.52 -4.64 22.92
C THR A 361 2.09 -3.61 23.90
N ASN A 362 1.31 -2.59 24.27
CA ASN A 362 1.74 -1.44 25.07
C ASN A 362 2.99 -0.73 24.52
N ASP A 363 3.15 -0.72 23.21
CA ASP A 363 4.30 -0.11 22.53
C ASP A 363 3.80 0.88 21.45
N TRP A 364 3.62 2.13 21.84
CA TRP A 364 3.10 3.19 20.97
C TRP A 364 4.07 3.61 19.86
N SER A 365 5.35 3.24 19.96
CA SER A 365 6.32 3.47 18.88
C SER A 365 5.94 2.71 17.60
N GLN A 366 5.21 1.59 17.75
CA GLN A 366 4.72 0.78 16.64
C GLN A 366 3.67 1.47 15.77
N LEU A 367 3.02 2.53 16.27
CA LEU A 367 2.12 3.36 15.46
C LEU A 367 2.86 4.01 14.28
N PHE A 368 4.16 4.22 14.42
CA PHE A 368 5.04 4.75 13.36
C PHE A 368 6.00 3.69 12.81
N GLY A 369 5.80 2.41 13.14
CA GLY A 369 6.63 1.29 12.68
C GLY A 369 6.62 1.16 11.15
N ASP A 370 5.42 1.23 10.54
CA ASP A 370 5.26 1.54 9.11
C ASP A 370 4.73 2.97 8.96
N PHE A 371 5.66 3.92 8.90
CA PHE A 371 5.36 5.33 8.70
C PHE A 371 4.59 5.60 7.39
N THR A 372 4.80 4.78 6.36
CA THR A 372 4.11 4.97 5.08
C THR A 372 2.66 4.55 5.19
N LYS A 373 2.35 3.41 5.81
CA LYS A 373 0.97 2.98 6.08
C LYS A 373 0.23 3.98 6.96
N PHE A 374 0.86 4.45 8.04
CA PHE A 374 0.34 5.53 8.88
C PHE A 374 0.01 6.77 8.05
N GLY A 375 0.97 7.24 7.24
CA GLY A 375 0.79 8.41 6.40
C GLY A 375 -0.30 8.24 5.34
N LEU A 376 -0.38 7.07 4.70
CA LEU A 376 -1.42 6.76 3.71
C LEU A 376 -2.82 6.83 4.33
N GLY A 377 -3.00 6.21 5.50
CA GLY A 377 -4.26 6.26 6.24
C GLY A 377 -4.63 7.69 6.67
N LEU A 378 -3.68 8.40 7.29
CA LEU A 378 -3.90 9.77 7.78
C LEU A 378 -4.26 10.74 6.65
N PHE A 379 -3.46 10.77 5.56
CA PHE A 379 -3.72 11.72 4.47
C PHE A 379 -4.99 11.38 3.70
N SER A 380 -5.32 10.08 3.52
CA SER A 380 -6.64 9.69 2.98
C SER A 380 -7.77 10.28 3.82
N ILE A 381 -7.79 10.00 5.13
CA ILE A 381 -8.82 10.53 6.05
C ILE A 381 -8.91 12.05 5.94
N CYS A 382 -7.79 12.77 5.97
CA CYS A 382 -7.78 14.24 5.89
C CYS A 382 -8.35 14.76 4.57
N PHE A 383 -7.92 14.23 3.42
CA PHE A 383 -8.41 14.68 2.11
C PHE A 383 -9.87 14.26 1.88
N ASP A 384 -10.28 13.09 2.36
CA ASP A 384 -11.65 12.61 2.25
C ASP A 384 -12.61 13.50 3.05
N ILE A 385 -12.22 13.95 4.24
CA ILE A 385 -12.97 14.96 5.01
C ILE A 385 -13.10 16.26 4.21
N VAL A 386 -12.02 16.73 3.57
CA VAL A 386 -12.10 17.92 2.69
C VAL A 386 -13.10 17.70 1.56
N PHE A 387 -13.11 16.54 0.92
CA PHE A 387 -14.06 16.22 -0.14
C PHE A 387 -15.50 16.10 0.35
N PHE A 388 -15.73 15.53 1.54
CA PHE A 388 -17.05 15.50 2.16
C PHE A 388 -17.55 16.91 2.49
N VAL A 389 -16.69 17.78 3.03
CA VAL A 389 -17.04 19.19 3.29
C VAL A 389 -17.36 19.92 1.99
N GLN A 390 -16.54 19.74 0.95
CA GLN A 390 -16.80 20.33 -0.37
C GLN A 390 -18.15 19.86 -0.93
N ARG A 391 -18.46 18.56 -0.86
CA ARG A 391 -19.69 17.99 -1.43
C ARG A 391 -20.95 18.34 -0.63
N TYR A 392 -20.92 18.11 0.68
CA TYR A 392 -22.13 18.11 1.51
C TYR A 392 -22.36 19.41 2.26
N ALA A 393 -21.32 20.24 2.46
CA ALA A 393 -21.45 21.54 3.11
C ALA A 393 -21.35 22.70 2.10
N LEU A 394 -20.23 22.82 1.38
CA LEU A 394 -19.95 24.01 0.57
C LEU A 394 -20.71 24.05 -0.77
N TYR A 395 -20.78 22.93 -1.49
CA TYR A 395 -21.34 22.87 -2.84
C TYR A 395 -22.67 22.10 -2.91
N ARG A 396 -23.38 22.02 -1.76
CA ARG A 396 -24.67 21.33 -1.64
C ARG A 396 -25.71 21.89 -2.62
N ASN A 397 -25.74 23.22 -2.75
CA ASN A 397 -26.76 23.95 -3.50
C ASN A 397 -26.31 24.32 -4.93
N TYR A 398 -25.19 23.78 -5.44
CA TYR A 398 -24.78 24.01 -6.84
C TYR A 398 -25.92 23.62 -7.80
N HIS A 399 -26.61 22.53 -7.49
CA HIS A 399 -27.74 22.05 -8.28
C HIS A 399 -28.97 22.98 -8.24
N GLU A 400 -29.12 23.84 -7.22
CA GLU A 400 -30.19 24.85 -7.15
C GLU A 400 -29.82 26.11 -7.93
N MET A 401 -28.55 26.54 -7.89
CA MET A 401 -28.08 27.74 -8.61
C MET A 401 -28.08 27.55 -10.13
N ASP A 402 -27.62 26.38 -10.63
CA ASP A 402 -27.61 26.07 -12.07
C ASP A 402 -29.06 26.06 -12.63
N ILE A 403 -30.02 25.52 -11.86
CA ILE A 403 -31.44 25.51 -12.25
C ILE A 403 -32.05 26.91 -12.23
N SER A 404 -31.68 27.77 -11.26
CA SER A 404 -32.16 29.15 -11.24
C SER A 404 -31.59 30.00 -12.38
N GLU A 405 -30.30 29.88 -12.70
CA GLU A 405 -29.66 30.60 -13.81
C GLU A 405 -30.20 30.13 -15.17
N GLU A 406 -30.36 28.81 -15.39
CA GLU A 406 -31.01 28.30 -16.61
C GLU A 406 -32.47 28.77 -16.71
N SER A 407 -33.19 28.90 -15.58
CA SER A 407 -34.59 29.35 -15.59
C SER A 407 -34.78 30.85 -15.85
N GLU A 408 -33.83 31.69 -15.45
CA GLU A 408 -33.86 33.14 -15.71
C GLU A 408 -33.39 33.49 -17.13
N ASP A 409 -32.37 32.79 -17.65
CA ASP A 409 -31.83 33.06 -19.00
C ASP A 409 -32.69 32.41 -20.12
N SER A 410 -33.54 31.45 -19.77
CA SER A 410 -34.51 30.83 -20.70
C SER A 410 -35.71 31.72 -21.04
N GLN A 411 -35.94 32.83 -20.34
CA GLN A 411 -37.17 33.61 -20.49
C GLN A 411 -37.21 34.66 -21.62
N PRO A 412 -36.11 35.23 -22.17
CA PRO A 412 -36.24 36.14 -23.31
C PRO A 412 -35.93 35.54 -24.69
N LEU A 413 -35.17 34.43 -24.79
CA LEU A 413 -34.59 33.99 -26.08
C LEU A 413 -35.28 32.80 -26.76
N LEU A 414 -36.26 32.16 -26.11
CA LEU A 414 -36.96 31.01 -26.68
C LEU A 414 -38.16 31.36 -27.59
N ARG A 415 -38.17 32.54 -28.21
CA ARG A 415 -39.29 32.97 -29.07
C ARG A 415 -39.09 32.81 -30.57
N SER A 416 -37.94 32.34 -31.08
CA SER A 416 -37.75 32.26 -32.54
C SER A 416 -36.54 31.46 -33.07
N SER A 417 -36.27 30.22 -32.63
CA SER A 417 -35.27 29.38 -33.32
C SER A 417 -35.87 28.16 -34.03
N PRO A 418 -35.95 28.16 -35.39
CA PRO A 418 -36.37 27.02 -36.22
C PRO A 418 -35.49 25.77 -36.09
N SER A 419 -34.39 25.85 -35.34
CA SER A 419 -33.36 24.81 -35.27
C SER A 419 -33.68 23.67 -34.29
N LEU A 420 -34.54 23.91 -33.29
CA LEU A 420 -34.89 22.91 -32.27
C LEU A 420 -35.92 21.88 -32.78
N GLU A 421 -36.93 22.33 -33.53
CA GLU A 421 -37.88 21.45 -34.23
C GLU A 421 -37.16 20.51 -35.20
N HIS A 422 -36.15 21.02 -35.92
CA HIS A 422 -35.38 20.21 -36.85
C HIS A 422 -34.61 19.09 -36.13
N ARG A 423 -33.95 19.41 -35.00
CA ARG A 423 -33.18 18.44 -34.20
C ARG A 423 -34.07 17.39 -33.52
N LEU A 424 -35.25 17.77 -33.04
CA LEU A 424 -36.25 16.84 -32.50
C LEU A 424 -36.85 15.92 -33.58
N SER A 425 -37.07 16.44 -34.80
CA SER A 425 -37.55 15.62 -35.93
C SER A 425 -36.51 14.60 -36.39
N VAL A 426 -35.22 14.96 -36.35
CA VAL A 426 -34.12 14.05 -36.68
C VAL A 426 -34.03 12.94 -35.63
N PHE A 427 -34.09 13.27 -34.34
CA PHE A 427 -34.04 12.31 -33.23
C PHE A 427 -35.21 11.30 -33.26
N CYS A 428 -36.43 11.76 -33.59
CA CYS A 428 -37.59 10.86 -33.73
C CYS A 428 -37.52 9.96 -34.95
N LYS A 429 -36.91 10.41 -36.06
CA LYS A 429 -36.67 9.58 -37.24
C LYS A 429 -35.65 8.47 -36.98
N THR A 430 -34.62 8.72 -36.17
CA THR A 430 -33.59 7.70 -35.86
C THR A 430 -34.09 6.59 -34.93
N MET A 431 -35.12 6.82 -34.11
CA MET A 431 -35.65 5.84 -33.17
C MET A 431 -36.86 5.03 -33.67
N ASN A 432 -37.24 5.17 -34.95
CA ASN A 432 -38.36 4.46 -35.59
C ASN A 432 -39.69 4.53 -34.80
N MET A 433 -39.92 5.61 -34.06
CA MET A 433 -41.17 5.86 -33.34
C MET A 433 -42.16 6.63 -34.21
N HIS A 434 -42.82 5.94 -35.15
CA HIS A 434 -43.81 6.56 -36.05
C HIS A 434 -45.01 7.20 -35.33
N SER A 435 -45.31 6.76 -34.09
CA SER A 435 -46.39 7.33 -33.28
C SER A 435 -46.02 8.63 -32.55
N CYS A 436 -44.72 8.99 -32.45
CA CYS A 436 -44.29 10.13 -31.63
C CYS A 436 -44.32 11.47 -32.39
N CYS A 437 -44.18 11.47 -33.73
CA CYS A 437 -44.18 12.70 -34.52
C CYS A 437 -45.52 13.47 -34.50
N LYS A 438 -46.65 12.81 -34.19
CA LYS A 438 -47.94 13.50 -34.00
C LYS A 438 -48.12 14.11 -32.61
N CYS A 439 -47.35 13.69 -31.60
CA CYS A 439 -47.45 14.19 -30.23
C CYS A 439 -46.53 15.38 -29.94
N ILE A 440 -45.52 15.65 -30.76
CA ILE A 440 -44.57 16.75 -30.51
C ILE A 440 -45.24 18.13 -30.57
N ASN A 441 -46.24 18.29 -31.45
CA ASN A 441 -47.01 19.53 -31.52
C ASN A 441 -48.09 19.65 -30.41
N SER A 442 -48.19 18.67 -29.50
CA SER A 442 -49.17 18.66 -28.39
C SER A 442 -48.53 18.45 -27.01
N LEU A 443 -47.20 18.44 -26.90
CA LEU A 443 -46.53 18.28 -25.62
C LEU A 443 -46.60 19.59 -24.84
N ASN A 444 -47.36 19.58 -23.74
CA ASN A 444 -47.34 20.65 -22.76
C ASN A 444 -45.93 20.82 -22.20
N ASP A 445 -45.57 22.07 -21.90
CA ASP A 445 -44.26 22.54 -21.41
C ASP A 445 -43.72 21.71 -20.22
N SER A 446 -44.62 21.16 -19.39
CA SER A 446 -44.30 20.25 -18.30
C SER A 446 -43.66 18.92 -18.74
N THR A 447 -44.06 18.38 -19.89
CA THR A 447 -43.55 17.10 -20.42
C THR A 447 -42.17 17.26 -21.05
N LEU A 448 -41.93 18.42 -21.68
CA LEU A 448 -40.62 18.78 -22.22
C LEU A 448 -39.59 18.97 -21.08
N ARG A 449 -40.00 19.67 -20.01
CA ARG A 449 -39.21 19.81 -18.78
C ARG A 449 -38.94 18.47 -18.09
N PHE A 450 -39.90 17.54 -18.09
CA PHE A 450 -39.70 16.19 -17.56
C PHE A 450 -38.67 15.40 -18.36
N CYS A 451 -38.71 15.44 -19.70
CA CYS A 451 -37.72 14.81 -20.55
C CYS A 451 -36.32 15.44 -20.39
N GLN A 452 -36.23 16.76 -20.24
CA GLN A 452 -34.97 17.46 -19.96
C GLN A 452 -34.42 17.11 -18.57
N ALA A 453 -35.27 17.04 -17.54
CA ALA A 453 -34.89 16.62 -16.20
C ALA A 453 -34.42 15.16 -16.16
N MET A 454 -35.06 14.27 -16.94
CA MET A 454 -34.63 12.87 -17.11
C MET A 454 -33.27 12.78 -17.81
N LEU A 455 -33.04 13.53 -18.89
CA LEU A 455 -31.75 13.59 -19.58
C LEU A 455 -30.63 14.15 -18.69
N HIS A 456 -30.93 15.18 -17.89
CA HIS A 456 -29.99 15.76 -16.93
C HIS A 456 -29.65 14.76 -15.81
N LYS A 457 -30.66 14.06 -15.27
CA LYS A 457 -30.49 13.07 -14.19
C LYS A 457 -29.81 11.78 -14.67
N TYR A 458 -29.99 11.41 -15.93
CA TYR A 458 -29.27 10.32 -16.60
C TYR A 458 -27.77 10.65 -16.77
N ARG A 459 -27.42 11.92 -16.96
CA ARG A 459 -26.03 12.39 -17.12
C ARG A 459 -25.26 12.44 -15.80
N THR A 460 -25.94 12.65 -14.67
CA THR A 460 -25.32 12.85 -13.35
C THR A 460 -25.26 11.58 -12.49
N ASN A 461 -26.14 10.58 -12.68
CA ASN A 461 -26.20 9.37 -11.86
C ASN A 461 -26.16 8.08 -12.69
N HIS A 462 -24.96 7.73 -13.18
CA HIS A 462 -24.76 6.54 -14.03
C HIS A 462 -24.79 5.19 -13.26
N PHE A 463 -25.00 5.19 -11.93
CA PHE A 463 -24.81 4.00 -11.08
C PHE A 463 -26.12 3.39 -10.51
N VAL A 464 -27.27 4.06 -10.61
CA VAL A 464 -28.48 3.63 -9.85
C VAL A 464 -29.60 3.05 -10.72
N TYR A 465 -29.63 3.26 -12.05
CA TYR A 465 -30.84 2.98 -12.84
C TYR A 465 -30.81 1.80 -13.80
N GLU A 466 -29.73 1.02 -13.92
CA GLU A 466 -29.79 -0.20 -14.75
C GLU A 466 -30.56 -1.38 -14.10
N CYS A 467 -31.05 -1.25 -12.86
CA CYS A 467 -32.02 -2.20 -12.28
C CYS A 467 -33.48 -1.90 -12.66
N LEU A 468 -33.78 -0.78 -13.34
CA LEU A 468 -35.16 -0.36 -13.64
C LEU A 468 -35.51 -0.37 -15.13
N ILE A 469 -34.67 -0.97 -15.98
CA ILE A 469 -34.94 -1.16 -17.43
C ILE A 469 -35.06 -2.65 -17.74
N SER A 470 -35.89 -3.36 -16.97
CA SER A 470 -36.40 -4.68 -17.36
C SER A 470 -37.87 -4.92 -16.97
N GLU A 471 -38.69 -3.88 -16.96
CA GLU A 471 -40.16 -4.00 -17.01
C GLU A 471 -40.75 -3.00 -18.01
#